data_AF-A0A6P0XHD0-F1
#
_entry.id   AF-A0A6P0XHD0-F1
#
_cell.length_a   1.000
_cell.length_b   1.000
_cell.length_c   1.000
_cell.angle_alpha   90.00
_cell.angle_beta   90.00
_cell.angle_gamma   90.00
#
_symmetry.space_group_name_H-M   'P 1'
#
loop_
_entity.id
_entity.type
_entity.pdbx_description
1 polymer ?
#
loop_
_entity_poly.entity_id
_entity_poly.type
_entity_poly.pdbx_seq_one_letter_code
_entity_poly.pdbx_strand_id
1 'polypeptide(L)'
;MFFFGLGLQYDDGIQTSVAINANGDVVEVHRSQGNSGIWYRTGKTQEMNVNWSSSNNYDNGESPGVALNDHGIVVEVHKSQSRSTIWYHVGKLSSGSIDFGKSHQYDNGVSPSIALDNTNWCVEVHKSQSNSGLWYRVGQVNPDSKTINWGDSHKYDNGNDPQVCMNNNGTLVEVHKSQTYSTIWYHVGVIDKNNKRINWGLVTSTMMEYIQVLLSPTIIL
;
A
#
# COMPACT_ATOMS: atom_id res chain seq x y z
N MET A 1 8.14 -3.71 -32.36
CA MET A 1 8.28 -2.48 -31.57
C MET A 1 7.08 -2.41 -30.65
N PHE A 2 7.27 -2.56 -29.34
CA PHE A 2 6.20 -2.35 -28.37
C PHE A 2 6.20 -0.87 -28.01
N PHE A 3 5.07 -0.20 -28.22
CA PHE A 3 4.90 1.19 -27.83
C PHE A 3 4.45 1.17 -26.36
N PHE A 4 5.36 1.47 -25.45
CA PHE A 4 4.96 1.89 -24.11
C PHE A 4 4.32 3.26 -24.30
N GLY A 5 3.07 3.45 -23.88
CA GLY A 5 2.32 4.70 -24.08
C GLY A 5 3.13 5.94 -23.65
N LEU A 6 2.75 7.12 -24.16
CA LEU A 6 3.43 8.37 -23.78
C LEU A 6 3.26 8.61 -22.27
N GLY A 7 4.34 9.01 -21.59
CA GLY A 7 4.22 9.57 -20.24
C GLY A 7 3.46 10.89 -20.31
N LEU A 8 2.27 10.95 -19.71
CA LEU A 8 1.43 12.14 -19.68
C LEU A 8 1.49 12.78 -18.29
N GLN A 9 1.86 14.06 -18.24
CA GLN A 9 1.71 14.84 -17.01
C GLN A 9 0.21 15.00 -16.70
N TYR A 10 -0.19 14.65 -15.48
CA TYR A 10 -1.59 14.67 -15.07
C TYR A 10 -1.83 15.63 -13.89
N ASP A 11 -0.84 15.84 -13.02
CA ASP A 11 -0.90 16.75 -11.87
C ASP A 11 0.54 17.12 -11.43
N ASP A 12 0.66 18.02 -10.45
CA ASP A 12 1.91 18.33 -9.76
C ASP A 12 1.87 17.80 -8.32
N GLY A 13 2.86 17.00 -7.93
CA GLY A 13 2.87 16.41 -6.60
C GLY A 13 4.13 15.63 -6.29
N ILE A 14 4.23 15.18 -5.04
CA ILE A 14 5.31 14.33 -4.52
C ILE A 14 4.70 13.20 -3.67
N GLN A 15 5.47 12.13 -3.44
CA GLN A 15 5.04 10.98 -2.62
C GLN A 15 3.69 10.41 -3.07
N THR A 16 3.71 9.65 -4.17
CA THR A 16 2.50 9.16 -4.82
C THR A 16 2.21 7.70 -4.47
N SER A 17 0.94 7.32 -4.55
CA SER A 17 0.47 5.95 -4.49
C SER A 17 -0.74 5.78 -5.39
N VAL A 18 -0.90 4.60 -6.01
CA VAL A 18 -1.97 4.34 -6.97
C VAL A 18 -2.56 2.96 -6.73
N ALA A 19 -3.88 2.85 -6.89
CA ALA A 19 -4.62 1.60 -6.86
C ALA A 19 -5.57 1.54 -8.06
N ILE A 20 -5.79 0.33 -8.57
CA ILE A 20 -6.71 0.04 -9.67
C ILE A 20 -7.51 -1.23 -9.34
N ASN A 21 -8.78 -1.26 -9.71
CA ASN A 21 -9.65 -2.44 -9.55
C ASN A 21 -9.96 -3.13 -10.90
N ALA A 22 -10.60 -4.30 -10.85
CA ALA A 22 -10.97 -5.08 -12.02
C ALA A 22 -11.98 -4.37 -12.95
N ASN A 23 -12.69 -3.36 -12.45
CA ASN A 23 -13.59 -2.54 -13.26
C ASN A 23 -12.83 -1.47 -14.05
N GLY A 24 -11.52 -1.32 -13.85
CA GLY A 24 -10.71 -0.26 -14.44
C GLY A 24 -10.88 1.10 -13.76
N ASP A 25 -11.44 1.14 -12.55
CA ASP A 25 -11.43 2.34 -11.73
C ASP A 25 -10.03 2.51 -11.12
N VAL A 26 -9.52 3.74 -11.15
CA VAL A 26 -8.21 4.12 -10.64
C VAL A 26 -8.38 5.14 -9.53
N VAL A 27 -7.65 4.97 -8.44
CA VAL A 27 -7.46 5.99 -7.40
C VAL A 27 -5.98 6.26 -7.27
N GLU A 28 -5.61 7.53 -7.35
CA GLU A 28 -4.27 8.01 -7.08
C GLU A 28 -4.32 8.97 -5.90
N VAL A 29 -3.30 8.92 -5.07
CA VAL A 29 -3.06 9.90 -4.00
C VAL A 29 -1.64 10.43 -4.08
N HIS A 30 -1.47 11.70 -3.73
CA HIS A 30 -0.16 12.34 -3.64
C HIS A 30 -0.16 13.45 -2.59
N ARG A 31 1.02 13.88 -2.17
CA ARG A 31 1.20 15.10 -1.39
C ARG A 31 1.50 16.28 -2.30
N SER A 32 0.98 17.46 -1.96
CA SER A 32 1.35 18.71 -2.62
C SER A 32 2.86 18.96 -2.56
N GLN A 33 3.39 19.46 -3.66
CA GLN A 33 4.75 19.95 -3.83
C GLN A 33 5.10 21.15 -2.94
N GLY A 34 4.10 21.93 -2.47
CA GLY A 34 4.32 23.20 -1.79
C GLY A 34 3.86 23.27 -0.32
N ASN A 35 3.06 22.32 0.15
CA ASN A 35 2.52 22.33 1.52
C ASN A 35 2.28 20.90 2.05
N SER A 36 1.52 20.75 3.14
CA SER A 36 1.19 19.46 3.76
C SER A 36 -0.07 18.81 3.21
N GLY A 37 -0.78 19.44 2.26
CA GLY A 37 -2.03 18.91 1.73
C GLY A 37 -1.79 17.60 0.99
N ILE A 38 -2.61 16.59 1.28
CA ILE A 38 -2.68 15.34 0.51
C ILE A 38 -3.94 15.36 -0.36
N TRP A 39 -3.78 14.91 -1.59
CA TRP A 39 -4.73 15.08 -2.69
C TRP A 39 -5.00 13.72 -3.32
N TYR A 40 -6.20 13.55 -3.87
CA TYR A 40 -6.54 12.39 -4.66
C TYR A 40 -7.04 12.76 -6.05
N ARG A 41 -6.84 11.85 -6.99
CA ARG A 41 -7.53 11.82 -8.27
C ARG A 41 -8.20 10.46 -8.43
N THR A 42 -9.33 10.45 -9.12
CA THR A 42 -9.93 9.22 -9.61
C THR A 42 -9.82 9.17 -11.12
N GLY A 43 -9.95 7.99 -11.70
CA GLY A 43 -10.00 7.87 -13.14
C GLY A 43 -10.58 6.56 -13.59
N LYS A 44 -10.81 6.47 -14.90
CA LYS A 44 -11.19 5.23 -15.57
C LYS A 44 -10.14 4.86 -16.60
N THR A 45 -9.63 3.63 -16.56
CA THR A 45 -8.76 3.14 -17.63
C THR A 45 -9.54 3.04 -18.93
N GLN A 46 -8.95 3.55 -20.01
CA GLN A 46 -9.42 3.42 -21.37
C GLN A 46 -8.21 3.06 -22.25
N GLU A 47 -8.14 1.79 -22.66
CA GLU A 47 -7.00 1.25 -23.42
C GLU A 47 -5.65 1.50 -22.70
N MET A 48 -4.79 2.35 -23.27
CA MET A 48 -3.48 2.71 -22.73
C MET A 48 -3.48 4.07 -22.00
N ASN A 49 -4.66 4.59 -21.63
CA ASN A 49 -4.83 5.88 -20.95
C ASN A 49 -5.70 5.72 -19.69
N VAL A 50 -5.64 6.72 -18.81
CA VAL A 50 -6.57 6.92 -17.71
C VAL A 50 -7.27 8.26 -17.93
N ASN A 51 -8.59 8.24 -18.02
CA ASN A 51 -9.41 9.44 -18.02
C ASN A 51 -9.53 9.94 -16.58
N TRP A 52 -8.68 10.88 -16.20
CA TRP A 52 -8.60 11.44 -14.85
C TRP A 52 -9.69 12.47 -14.55
N SER A 53 -10.18 12.46 -13.31
CA SER A 53 -11.01 13.50 -12.72
C SER A 53 -10.18 14.72 -12.31
N SER A 54 -10.84 15.77 -11.79
CA SER A 54 -10.14 16.84 -11.07
C SER A 54 -9.41 16.30 -9.83
N SER A 55 -8.39 17.04 -9.40
CA SER A 55 -7.67 16.79 -8.15
C SER A 55 -8.45 17.36 -6.98
N ASN A 56 -8.50 16.63 -5.86
CA ASN A 56 -9.25 17.03 -4.66
C ASN A 56 -8.39 16.84 -3.41
N ASN A 57 -8.24 17.90 -2.62
CA ASN A 57 -7.63 17.81 -1.30
C ASN A 57 -8.59 17.12 -0.33
N TYR A 58 -8.08 16.21 0.50
CA TYR A 58 -8.91 15.49 1.48
C TYR A 58 -8.38 15.57 2.92
N ASP A 59 -7.07 15.76 3.11
CA ASP A 59 -6.48 15.97 4.44
C ASP A 59 -5.09 16.65 4.31
N ASN A 60 -4.34 16.69 5.41
CA ASN A 60 -2.93 17.05 5.49
C ASN A 60 -2.09 15.91 6.05
N GLY A 61 -1.00 15.58 5.37
CA GLY A 61 -0.12 14.50 5.76
C GLY A 61 1.14 14.39 4.90
N GLU A 62 1.84 13.28 5.07
CA GLU A 62 3.03 12.88 4.33
C GLU A 62 2.94 11.39 4.01
N SER A 63 3.61 10.98 2.92
CA SER A 63 3.69 9.57 2.51
C SER A 63 2.33 8.86 2.44
N PRO A 64 1.35 9.39 1.66
CA PRO A 64 0.07 8.74 1.50
C PRO A 64 0.21 7.42 0.72
N GLY A 65 -0.59 6.42 1.10
CA GLY A 65 -0.72 5.12 0.47
C GLY A 65 -2.20 4.81 0.27
N VAL A 66 -2.56 4.17 -0.85
CA VAL A 66 -3.96 3.86 -1.15
C VAL A 66 -4.16 2.44 -1.64
N ALA A 67 -5.26 1.82 -1.24
CA ALA A 67 -5.76 0.56 -1.75
C ALA A 67 -7.23 0.71 -2.17
N LEU A 68 -7.61 -0.01 -3.24
CA LEU A 68 -8.95 0.00 -3.82
C LEU A 68 -9.36 -1.46 -4.11
N ASN A 69 -10.59 -1.83 -3.78
CA ASN A 69 -11.15 -3.13 -4.14
C ASN A 69 -12.23 -3.04 -5.23
N ASP A 70 -12.68 -4.19 -5.73
CA ASP A 70 -13.64 -4.28 -6.85
C ASP A 70 -15.05 -3.78 -6.49
N HIS A 71 -15.33 -3.65 -5.20
CA HIS A 71 -16.55 -3.03 -4.70
C HIS A 71 -16.44 -1.50 -4.64
N GLY A 72 -15.32 -0.89 -5.03
CA GLY A 72 -15.10 0.55 -4.94
C GLY A 72 -14.83 1.03 -3.51
N ILE A 73 -14.46 0.14 -2.59
CA ILE A 73 -14.00 0.56 -1.25
C ILE A 73 -12.56 1.04 -1.36
N VAL A 74 -12.31 2.23 -0.82
CA VAL A 74 -10.99 2.85 -0.77
C VAL A 74 -10.50 2.86 0.67
N VAL A 75 -9.26 2.44 0.89
CA VAL A 75 -8.54 2.69 2.14
C VAL A 75 -7.32 3.53 1.81
N GLU A 76 -7.20 4.66 2.48
CA GLU A 76 -6.04 5.53 2.43
C GLU A 76 -5.33 5.50 3.78
N VAL A 77 -4.00 5.54 3.77
CA VAL A 77 -3.16 5.69 4.96
C VAL A 77 -2.10 6.76 4.73
N HIS A 78 -1.80 7.56 5.74
CA HIS A 78 -0.72 8.56 5.69
C HIS A 78 -0.05 8.75 7.04
N LYS A 79 1.11 9.39 7.04
CA LYS A 79 1.77 9.90 8.25
C LYS A 79 1.35 11.34 8.49
N SER A 80 1.13 11.73 9.75
CA SER A 80 0.78 13.11 10.12
C SER A 80 1.85 14.10 9.65
N GLN A 81 1.42 15.25 9.12
CA GLN A 81 2.28 16.37 8.72
C GLN A 81 3.20 16.89 9.84
N SER A 82 2.93 16.61 11.11
CA SER A 82 3.66 17.21 12.25
C SER A 82 4.07 16.23 13.35
N ARG A 83 3.55 15.00 13.35
CA ARG A 83 3.80 13.98 14.38
C ARG A 83 4.20 12.67 13.72
N SER A 84 4.97 11.84 14.40
CA SER A 84 5.26 10.47 13.92
C SER A 84 4.11 9.50 14.25
N THR A 85 2.90 9.89 13.85
CA THR A 85 1.68 9.09 13.96
C THR A 85 1.13 8.82 12.57
N ILE A 86 0.50 7.66 12.41
CA ILE A 86 -0.10 7.23 11.16
C ILE A 86 -1.63 7.14 11.29
N TRP A 87 -2.29 7.52 10.20
CA TRP A 87 -3.71 7.80 10.10
C TRP A 87 -4.30 7.10 8.88
N TYR A 88 -5.59 6.83 8.92
CA TYR A 88 -6.31 6.25 7.78
C TYR A 88 -7.62 6.98 7.50
N HIS A 89 -8.05 6.89 6.24
CA HIS A 89 -9.43 7.10 5.83
C HIS A 89 -10.00 5.84 5.17
N VAL A 90 -11.30 5.63 5.35
CA VAL A 90 -12.08 4.70 4.53
C VAL A 90 -13.05 5.50 3.70
N GLY A 91 -13.17 5.19 2.41
CA GLY A 91 -14.09 5.87 1.51
C GLY A 91 -14.79 4.91 0.56
N LYS A 92 -15.80 5.44 -0.12
CA LYS A 92 -16.48 4.76 -1.23
C LYS A 92 -16.25 5.58 -2.49
N LEU A 93 -15.66 4.94 -3.50
CA LEU A 93 -15.61 5.49 -4.85
C LEU A 93 -17.00 5.38 -5.49
N SER A 94 -17.54 6.51 -5.92
CA SER A 94 -18.82 6.59 -6.63
C SER A 94 -18.80 7.79 -7.57
N SER A 95 -19.19 7.58 -8.83
CA SER A 95 -19.32 8.65 -9.83
C SER A 95 -18.09 9.55 -9.98
N GLY A 96 -16.88 8.98 -9.92
CA GLY A 96 -15.62 9.72 -10.09
C GLY A 96 -15.21 10.59 -8.90
N SER A 97 -15.79 10.35 -7.72
CA SER A 97 -15.39 11.00 -6.47
C SER A 97 -15.33 9.98 -5.34
N ILE A 98 -14.52 10.26 -4.32
CA ILE A 98 -14.40 9.41 -3.13
C ILE A 98 -15.11 10.11 -1.97
N ASP A 99 -16.13 9.45 -1.44
CA ASP A 99 -16.80 9.88 -0.22
C ASP A 99 -16.05 9.31 1.00
N PHE A 100 -15.00 10.01 1.42
CA PHE A 100 -14.20 9.63 2.59
C PHE A 100 -14.93 9.83 3.92
N GLY A 101 -14.65 8.94 4.87
CA GLY A 101 -14.99 9.10 6.27
C GLY A 101 -13.99 10.01 6.99
N LYS A 102 -14.15 10.10 8.32
CA LYS A 102 -13.21 10.84 9.16
C LYS A 102 -11.81 10.21 9.11
N SER A 103 -10.81 11.03 9.39
CA SER A 103 -9.43 10.58 9.59
C SER A 103 -9.30 9.93 10.97
N HIS A 104 -8.61 8.80 11.04
CA HIS A 104 -8.43 8.03 12.29
C HIS A 104 -6.96 7.68 12.52
N GLN A 105 -6.38 8.15 13.62
CA GLN A 105 -5.07 7.68 14.08
C GLN A 105 -5.20 6.21 14.51
N TYR A 106 -4.25 5.37 14.10
CA TYR A 106 -4.23 3.96 14.48
C TYR A 106 -2.90 3.46 15.06
N ASP A 107 -1.78 4.14 14.78
CA ASP A 107 -0.48 3.81 15.37
C ASP A 107 0.48 5.02 15.42
N ASN A 108 1.66 4.78 16.00
CA ASN A 108 2.87 5.57 15.77
C ASN A 108 3.70 4.92 14.67
N GLY A 109 4.29 5.72 13.79
CA GLY A 109 5.07 5.19 12.68
C GLY A 109 5.33 6.22 11.59
N VAL A 110 6.01 5.77 10.54
CA VAL A 110 6.30 6.51 9.31
C VAL A 110 6.27 5.57 8.10
N SER A 111 6.12 6.13 6.90
CA SER A 111 6.09 5.39 5.62
C SER A 111 5.09 4.22 5.58
N PRO A 112 3.78 4.47 5.85
CA PRO A 112 2.78 3.42 5.78
C PRO A 112 2.51 2.97 4.33
N SER A 113 2.12 1.71 4.17
CA SER A 113 1.65 1.11 2.92
C SER A 113 0.48 0.17 3.23
N ILE A 114 -0.50 0.10 2.34
CA ILE A 114 -1.77 -0.59 2.59
C ILE A 114 -2.15 -1.48 1.41
N ALA A 115 -2.65 -2.68 1.71
CA ALA A 115 -3.30 -3.57 0.76
C ALA A 115 -4.71 -3.94 1.24
N LEU A 116 -5.64 -4.17 0.32
CA LEU A 116 -7.05 -4.46 0.59
C LEU A 116 -7.55 -5.57 -0.33
N ASP A 117 -8.26 -6.56 0.22
CA ASP A 117 -8.96 -7.58 -0.56
C ASP A 117 -10.45 -7.24 -0.80
N ASN A 118 -11.08 -8.00 -1.70
CA ASN A 118 -12.51 -7.89 -2.00
C ASN A 118 -13.43 -8.33 -0.84
N THR A 119 -12.89 -8.98 0.19
CA THR A 119 -13.65 -9.34 1.40
C THR A 119 -13.50 -8.30 2.50
N ASN A 120 -12.99 -7.11 2.17
CA ASN A 120 -12.77 -5.98 3.06
C ASN A 120 -11.75 -6.26 4.18
N TRP A 121 -10.84 -7.21 3.98
CA TRP A 121 -9.67 -7.36 4.83
C TRP A 121 -8.50 -6.56 4.29
N CYS A 122 -7.80 -5.86 5.17
CA CYS A 122 -6.64 -5.07 4.81
C CYS A 122 -5.42 -5.43 5.65
N VAL A 123 -4.26 -5.17 5.07
CA VAL A 123 -2.95 -5.30 5.71
C VAL A 123 -2.22 -3.99 5.52
N GLU A 124 -1.78 -3.43 6.62
CA GLU A 124 -0.95 -2.23 6.66
C GLU A 124 0.46 -2.61 7.12
N VAL A 125 1.47 -1.99 6.53
CA VAL A 125 2.86 -2.08 6.98
C VAL A 125 3.47 -0.68 7.08
N HIS A 126 4.26 -0.44 8.13
CA HIS A 126 4.96 0.81 8.34
C HIS A 126 6.33 0.58 8.98
N LYS A 127 7.14 1.64 8.95
CA LYS A 127 8.38 1.71 9.72
C LYS A 127 8.13 2.41 11.06
N SER A 128 8.81 1.96 12.10
CA SER A 128 8.88 2.61 13.40
C SER A 128 9.27 4.08 13.29
N GLN A 129 8.69 4.90 14.16
CA GLN A 129 8.96 6.33 14.28
C GLN A 129 10.39 6.66 14.75
N SER A 130 11.08 5.70 15.38
CA SER A 130 12.34 5.96 16.09
C SER A 130 13.51 5.06 15.70
N ASN A 131 13.26 3.99 14.94
CA ASN A 131 14.29 3.04 14.52
C ASN A 131 13.91 2.37 13.19
N SER A 132 14.69 1.37 12.77
CA SER A 132 14.45 0.63 11.53
C SER A 132 13.42 -0.49 11.66
N GLY A 133 12.79 -0.71 12.81
CA GLY A 133 11.81 -1.78 12.98
C GLY A 133 10.62 -1.61 12.04
N LEU A 134 10.25 -2.68 11.34
CA LEU A 134 9.09 -2.73 10.46
C LEU A 134 7.95 -3.46 11.15
N TRP A 135 6.75 -2.91 11.01
CA TRP A 135 5.56 -3.33 11.73
C TRP A 135 4.41 -3.55 10.76
N TYR A 136 3.48 -4.43 11.11
CA TYR A 136 2.26 -4.64 10.36
C TYR A 136 1.03 -4.62 11.28
N ARG A 137 -0.12 -4.36 10.66
CA ARG A 137 -1.45 -4.56 11.24
C ARG A 137 -2.36 -5.24 10.24
N VAL A 138 -3.27 -6.08 10.75
CA VAL A 138 -4.35 -6.66 9.96
C VAL A 138 -5.67 -6.10 10.46
N GLY A 139 -6.54 -5.68 9.53
CA GLY A 139 -7.80 -5.04 9.85
C GLY A 139 -8.95 -5.56 8.99
N GLN A 140 -10.16 -5.46 9.53
CA GLN A 140 -11.39 -5.63 8.76
C GLN A 140 -12.06 -4.27 8.56
N VAL A 141 -12.20 -3.84 7.32
CA VAL A 141 -12.86 -2.60 6.94
C VAL A 141 -14.37 -2.78 7.09
N ASN A 142 -15.01 -1.81 7.74
CA ASN A 142 -16.46 -1.65 7.73
C ASN A 142 -16.81 -0.46 6.82
N PRO A 143 -17.28 -0.71 5.58
CA PRO A 143 -17.62 0.36 4.64
C PRO A 143 -18.76 1.28 5.12
N ASP A 144 -19.73 0.75 5.85
CA ASP A 144 -20.92 1.50 6.27
C ASP A 144 -20.56 2.56 7.31
N SER A 145 -19.72 2.19 8.28
CA SER A 145 -19.20 3.12 9.28
C SER A 145 -17.94 3.86 8.83
N LYS A 146 -17.36 3.48 7.69
CA LYS A 146 -16.08 3.99 7.17
C LYS A 146 -14.95 3.90 8.20
N THR A 147 -14.83 2.76 8.86
CA THR A 147 -13.80 2.50 9.87
C THR A 147 -13.11 1.17 9.62
N ILE A 148 -11.98 0.96 10.29
CA ILE A 148 -11.24 -0.31 10.27
C ILE A 148 -11.17 -0.86 11.68
N ASN A 149 -11.59 -2.11 11.84
CA ASN A 149 -11.42 -2.86 13.08
C ASN A 149 -10.04 -3.54 13.06
N TRP A 150 -9.01 -2.82 13.52
CA TRP A 150 -7.63 -3.29 13.57
C TRP A 150 -7.40 -4.41 14.60
N GLY A 151 -6.40 -5.25 14.33
CA GLY A 151 -5.70 -6.04 15.34
C GLY A 151 -4.55 -5.26 15.97
N ASP A 152 -3.78 -5.96 16.79
CA ASP A 152 -2.56 -5.42 17.39
C ASP A 152 -1.49 -5.11 16.33
N SER A 153 -0.55 -4.24 16.70
CA SER A 153 0.64 -3.95 15.90
C SER A 153 1.73 -4.98 16.17
N HIS A 154 2.34 -5.50 15.10
CA HIS A 154 3.34 -6.56 15.22
C HIS A 154 4.60 -6.23 14.43
N LYS A 155 5.74 -6.21 15.13
CA LYS A 155 7.04 -6.13 14.48
C LYS A 155 7.32 -7.42 13.71
N TYR A 156 7.78 -7.31 12.47
CA TYR A 156 8.15 -8.48 11.66
C TYR A 156 9.60 -8.45 11.17
N ASP A 157 10.20 -7.27 10.96
CA ASP A 157 11.58 -7.17 10.49
C ASP A 157 12.23 -5.81 10.86
N ASN A 158 13.37 -5.48 10.24
CA ASN A 158 13.99 -4.17 10.24
C ASN A 158 14.38 -3.76 8.81
N GLY A 159 14.10 -2.51 8.43
CA GLY A 159 14.38 -1.98 7.11
C GLY A 159 13.89 -0.55 6.94
N ASN A 160 13.67 -0.16 5.69
CA ASN A 160 13.14 1.13 5.30
C ASN A 160 12.13 0.98 4.15
N ASP A 161 11.20 1.93 4.06
CA ASP A 161 10.23 2.07 2.97
C ASP A 161 9.50 0.76 2.63
N PRO A 162 8.81 0.14 3.61
CA PRO A 162 8.06 -1.09 3.35
C PRO A 162 6.90 -0.82 2.41
N GLN A 163 6.58 -1.78 1.54
CA GLN A 163 5.44 -1.76 0.65
C GLN A 163 4.75 -3.12 0.68
N VAL A 164 3.42 -3.16 0.62
CA VAL A 164 2.65 -4.41 0.67
C VAL A 164 1.61 -4.48 -0.44
N CYS A 165 1.43 -5.66 -1.01
CA CYS A 165 0.30 -6.00 -1.87
C CYS A 165 -0.34 -7.32 -1.43
N MET A 166 -1.62 -7.50 -1.70
CA MET A 166 -2.39 -8.68 -1.28
C MET A 166 -3.39 -9.07 -2.36
N ASN A 167 -3.57 -10.38 -2.56
CA ASN A 167 -4.60 -10.91 -3.44
C ASN A 167 -5.89 -11.26 -2.66
N ASN A 168 -6.95 -11.62 -3.39
CA ASN A 168 -8.25 -11.97 -2.80
C ASN A 168 -8.27 -13.28 -1.98
N ASN A 169 -7.20 -14.07 -2.02
CA ASN A 169 -7.04 -15.25 -1.16
C ASN A 169 -6.34 -14.89 0.17
N GLY A 170 -6.06 -13.62 0.41
CA GLY A 170 -5.35 -13.17 1.60
C GLY A 170 -3.85 -13.48 1.60
N THR A 171 -3.30 -13.93 0.45
CA THR A 171 -1.84 -14.05 0.26
C THR A 171 -1.28 -12.68 -0.06
N LEU A 172 -0.19 -12.32 0.60
CA LEU A 172 0.44 -11.01 0.47
C LEU A 172 1.95 -11.14 0.25
N VAL A 173 2.50 -10.10 -0.40
CA VAL A 173 3.92 -9.89 -0.53
C VAL A 173 4.26 -8.53 0.06
N GLU A 174 5.24 -8.52 0.94
CA GLU A 174 5.85 -7.30 1.48
C GLU A 174 7.25 -7.16 0.87
N VAL A 175 7.67 -5.93 0.53
CA VAL A 175 9.02 -5.61 0.10
C VAL A 175 9.54 -4.39 0.84
N HIS A 176 10.81 -4.40 1.24
CA HIS A 176 11.45 -3.26 1.89
C HIS A 176 12.93 -3.15 1.53
N LYS A 177 13.49 -1.96 1.75
CA LYS A 177 14.93 -1.72 1.62
C LYS A 177 15.64 -2.15 2.90
N SER A 178 16.87 -2.64 2.79
CA SER A 178 17.71 -2.85 3.97
C SER A 178 17.86 -1.55 4.78
N GLN A 179 17.98 -1.73 6.09
CA GLN A 179 18.28 -0.69 7.07
C GLN A 179 19.61 0.04 6.79
N THR A 180 20.58 -0.64 6.17
CA THR A 180 21.96 -0.15 6.01
C THR A 180 22.54 -0.35 4.61
N TYR A 181 22.10 -1.37 3.87
CA TYR A 181 22.67 -1.72 2.57
C TYR A 181 21.77 -1.31 1.41
N SER A 182 22.33 -1.20 0.21
CA SER A 182 21.58 -0.96 -1.03
C SER A 182 20.95 -2.27 -1.56
N THR A 183 20.25 -3.00 -0.68
CA THR A 183 19.57 -4.26 -1.01
C THR A 183 18.08 -4.17 -0.69
N ILE A 184 17.29 -4.99 -1.39
CA ILE A 184 15.83 -5.08 -1.23
C ILE A 184 15.50 -6.49 -0.78
N TRP A 185 14.58 -6.60 0.17
CA TRP A 185 14.10 -7.83 0.77
C TRP A 185 12.61 -7.98 0.52
N TYR A 186 12.11 -9.20 0.63
CA TYR A 186 10.69 -9.48 0.56
C TYR A 186 10.27 -10.53 1.58
N HIS A 187 9.01 -10.46 1.98
CA HIS A 187 8.32 -11.49 2.74
C HIS A 187 7.06 -11.93 2.02
N VAL A 188 6.72 -13.21 2.14
CA VAL A 188 5.43 -13.75 1.66
C VAL A 188 4.65 -14.26 2.86
N GLY A 189 3.37 -13.95 2.94
CA GLY A 189 2.52 -14.37 4.04
C GLY A 189 1.07 -14.60 3.61
N VAL A 190 0.29 -15.16 4.53
CA VAL A 190 -1.16 -15.30 4.40
C VAL A 190 -1.82 -14.74 5.65
N ILE A 191 -2.88 -13.94 5.50
CA ILE A 191 -3.61 -13.41 6.66
C ILE A 191 -4.37 -14.50 7.40
N ASP A 192 -4.24 -14.50 8.72
CA ASP A 192 -5.12 -15.18 9.65
C ASP A 192 -6.20 -14.21 10.11
N LYS A 193 -7.38 -14.30 9.49
CA LYS A 193 -8.53 -13.44 9.74
C LYS A 193 -9.09 -13.60 11.16
N ASN A 194 -8.96 -14.78 11.78
CA ASN A 194 -9.50 -15.04 13.11
C ASN A 194 -8.67 -14.33 14.19
N ASN A 195 -7.36 -14.31 14.01
CA ASN A 195 -6.43 -13.71 14.97
C ASN A 195 -5.93 -12.32 14.55
N LYS A 196 -6.33 -11.83 13.37
CA LYS A 196 -5.82 -10.60 12.75
C LYS A 196 -4.29 -10.55 12.71
N ARG A 197 -3.68 -11.64 12.23
CA ARG A 197 -2.23 -11.79 12.09
C ARG A 197 -1.84 -12.16 10.67
N ILE A 198 -0.55 -12.10 10.40
CA ILE A 198 0.03 -12.65 9.17
C ILE A 198 0.81 -13.88 9.55
N ASN A 199 0.52 -15.00 8.89
CA ASN A 199 1.35 -16.19 8.92
C ASN A 199 2.44 -16.03 7.86
N TRP A 200 3.59 -15.52 8.28
CA TRP A 200 4.74 -15.34 7.41
C TRP A 200 5.35 -16.70 7.03
N GLY A 201 5.65 -16.88 5.75
CA GLY A 201 6.35 -18.06 5.27
C GLY A 201 7.77 -18.11 5.85
N LEU A 202 8.18 -19.27 6.35
CA LEU A 202 9.57 -19.48 6.73
C LEU A 202 10.40 -19.52 5.46
N VAL A 203 11.41 -18.65 5.37
CA VAL A 203 12.52 -18.84 4.43
C VAL A 203 13.31 -20.06 4.94
N THR A 204 12.86 -21.26 4.60
CA THR A 204 13.66 -22.46 4.89
C THR A 204 14.90 -22.39 3.99
N SER A 205 16.07 -22.66 4.57
CA SER A 205 17.38 -22.61 3.91
C SER A 205 17.45 -23.38 2.58
N THR A 206 16.52 -24.32 2.35
CA THR A 206 16.31 -25.04 1.10
C THR A 206 15.91 -24.18 -0.11
N MET A 207 15.37 -22.96 0.06
CA MET A 207 15.11 -22.06 -1.08
C MET A 207 16.36 -21.30 -1.56
N MET A 208 17.38 -21.13 -0.71
CA MET A 208 18.64 -20.47 -1.11
C MET A 208 19.47 -21.35 -2.07
N GLU A 209 19.37 -22.68 -1.97
CA GLU A 209 20.02 -23.59 -2.93
C GLU A 209 19.38 -23.50 -4.32
N TYR A 210 18.07 -23.29 -4.43
CA TYR A 210 17.40 -23.18 -5.74
C TYR A 210 17.73 -21.90 -6.49
N ILE A 211 18.01 -20.79 -5.79
CA ILE A 211 18.43 -19.54 -6.43
C ILE A 211 19.88 -19.62 -6.94
N GLN A 212 20.75 -20.38 -6.28
CA GLN A 212 22.13 -20.61 -6.75
C GLN A 212 22.17 -21.51 -8.00
N VAL A 213 21.24 -22.48 -8.12
CA VAL A 213 21.16 -23.36 -9.31
C VAL A 213 20.69 -22.60 -10.56
N LEU A 214 19.89 -21.54 -10.42
CA LEU A 214 19.40 -20.73 -11.55
C LEU A 214 20.39 -19.66 -12.06
N LEU A 215 21.51 -19.45 -11.36
CA LEU A 215 22.55 -18.47 -11.73
C LEU A 215 23.85 -19.10 -12.25
N SER A 216 23.92 -20.42 -12.40
CA SER A 216 25.07 -21.07 -13.02
C SER A 216 24.80 -21.30 -14.51
N PRO A 217 25.47 -20.60 -15.44
CA PRO A 217 25.45 -20.99 -16.84
C PRO A 217 26.25 -22.29 -16.96
N THR A 218 25.56 -23.39 -17.19
CA THR A 218 26.17 -24.65 -17.61
C THR A 218 26.94 -24.40 -18.91
N ILE A 219 28.27 -24.25 -18.83
CA ILE A 219 29.14 -24.49 -19.98
C ILE A 219 29.38 -25.99 -20.01
N ILE A 220 28.58 -26.67 -20.82
CA ILE A 220 28.95 -27.98 -21.36
C ILE A 220 29.90 -27.69 -22.53
N LEU A 221 31.17 -28.05 -22.36
CA LEU A 221 31.95 -28.93 -23.25
C LEU A 221 33.33 -29.17 -22.63
#